data_AF-A0A524J1S9-F1
#
_entry.id   AF-A0A524J1S9-F1
#
_cell.length_a   1.000
_cell.length_b   1.000
_cell.length_c   1.000
_cell.angle_alpha   90.00
_cell.angle_beta   90.00
_cell.angle_gamma   90.00
#
_symmetry.space_group_name_H-M   'P 1'
#
loop_
_entity.id
_entity.type
_entity.pdbx_description
1 polymer ?
#
loop_
_entity_poly.entity_id
_entity_poly.type
_entity_poly.pdbx_seq_one_letter_code
_entity_poly.pdbx_strand_id
1 'polypeptide(L)' 'MKLCDMKANCRKCGKELKGDTKDEDFITFYCMKCGIYTSKPVEDYQDQPESAAMAAPPLEKCD' A
#
# COMPACT_ATOMS: atom_id res chain seq x y z
N MET A 1 1.06 -6.85 8.87
CA MET A 1 1.72 -6.98 7.54
C MET A 1 2.71 -5.85 7.35
N LYS A 2 3.90 -6.10 6.77
CA LYS A 2 4.92 -5.06 6.50
C LYS A 2 4.57 -4.31 5.21
N LEU A 3 4.81 -3.00 5.14
CA LEU A 3 4.56 -2.17 3.96
C LEU A 3 5.23 -2.70 2.68
N CYS A 4 6.47 -3.19 2.79
CA CYS A 4 7.21 -3.79 1.67
C CYS A 4 6.61 -5.10 1.13
N ASP A 5 5.72 -5.74 1.90
CA ASP A 5 5.01 -6.94 1.50
C ASP A 5 3.78 -6.61 0.64
N MET A 6 3.27 -5.38 0.78
CA MET A 6 2.18 -4.86 -0.03
C MET A 6 2.70 -4.53 -1.42
N LYS A 7 2.06 -5.13 -2.42
CA LYS A 7 2.41 -4.97 -3.83
C LYS A 7 1.23 -4.44 -4.61
N ALA A 8 1.51 -3.56 -5.57
CA ALA A 8 0.51 -3.08 -6.52
C ALA A 8 1.13 -2.94 -7.91
N ASN A 9 0.31 -2.98 -8.96
CA ASN A 9 0.77 -2.72 -10.31
C ASN A 9 0.62 -1.25 -10.67
N CYS A 10 1.66 -0.67 -11.28
CA CYS A 10 1.58 0.67 -11.85
C CYS A 10 0.47 0.71 -12.91
N ARG A 11 -0.52 1.59 -12.75
CA ARG A 11 -1.63 1.73 -13.71
C ARG A 11 -1.21 2.10 -15.14
N LYS A 12 0.01 2.63 -15.32
CA LYS A 12 0.53 3.08 -16.62
C LYS A 12 1.40 2.05 -17.34
N CYS A 13 2.27 1.34 -16.62
CA CYS A 13 3.24 0.41 -17.22
C CYS A 13 3.11 -1.03 -16.72
N GLY A 14 2.17 -1.31 -15.82
CA GLY A 14 1.94 -2.65 -15.25
C GLY A 14 3.02 -3.15 -14.29
N LYS A 15 4.13 -2.40 -14.11
CA LYS A 15 5.25 -2.81 -13.26
C LYS A 15 4.79 -3.03 -11.82
N GLU A 16 5.28 -4.10 -11.19
CA GLU A 16 5.12 -4.34 -9.74
C GLU A 16 5.83 -3.23 -8.95
N LEU A 17 5.07 -2.58 -8.09
CA LEU A 17 5.48 -1.55 -7.14
C LEU A 17 5.32 -2.10 -5.73
N LYS A 18 6.23 -1.72 -4.85
CA LYS A 18 6.14 -1.98 -3.41
C LYS A 18 5.54 -0.77 -2.71
N GLY A 19 4.86 -0.99 -1.59
CA GLY A 19 4.33 0.09 -0.76
C GLY A 19 5.45 1.07 -0.40
N ASP A 20 5.24 2.34 -0.71
CA ASP A 20 6.18 3.42 -0.44
C ASP A 20 5.84 4.11 0.89
N THR A 21 4.56 4.39 1.08
CA THR A 21 4.00 4.92 2.33
C THR A 21 2.66 4.24 2.62
N LYS A 22 2.36 3.93 3.89
CA LYS A 22 1.04 3.49 4.33
C LYS A 22 0.47 4.50 5.32
N ASP A 23 -0.76 4.87 5.05
CA ASP A 23 -1.68 5.59 5.92
C ASP A 23 -2.69 4.61 6.54
N GLU A 24 -3.54 5.12 7.43
CA GLU A 24 -4.55 4.33 8.14
C GLU A 24 -5.51 3.59 7.18
N ASP A 25 -5.87 4.23 6.07
CA ASP A 25 -6.84 3.73 5.09
C ASP A 25 -6.22 3.35 3.73
N PHE A 26 -5.05 3.89 3.38
CA PHE A 26 -4.48 3.74 2.04
C PHE A 26 -2.99 3.42 2.06
N ILE A 27 -2.54 2.65 1.08
CA ILE A 27 -1.13 2.44 0.78
C ILE A 27 -0.83 3.14 -0.54
N THR A 28 0.19 3.98 -0.53
CA THR A 28 0.68 4.70 -1.70
C THR A 28 1.89 3.97 -2.28
N PHE A 29 1.90 3.86 -3.60
CA PHE A 29 2.91 3.18 -4.41
C PHE A 29 3.45 4.15 -5.43
N TYR A 30 4.75 4.46 -5.35
CA TYR A 30 5.39 5.33 -6.31
C TYR A 30 6.09 4.54 -7.42
N CYS A 31 5.78 4.88 -8.67
CA CYS A 31 6.45 4.30 -9.82
C CYS A 31 7.59 5.21 -10.29
N MET A 32 8.82 4.90 -9.86
CA MET A 32 10.04 5.60 -10.31
C MET A 32 10.20 5.67 -11.84
N LYS A 33 9.63 4.69 -12.58
CA LYS A 33 9.72 4.65 -14.04
C LYS A 33 8.73 5.59 -14.73
N CYS A 34 7.54 5.76 -14.16
CA CYS A 34 6.46 6.54 -14.77
C CYS A 34 6.26 7.90 -14.10
N GLY A 35 6.85 8.12 -12.92
CA GLY A 35 6.67 9.32 -12.10
C GLY A 35 5.25 9.47 -11.57
N ILE A 36 4.52 8.37 -11.34
CA ILE A 36 3.13 8.41 -10.87
C ILE A 36 2.97 7.73 -9.51
N TYR A 37 2.01 8.23 -8.74
CA TYR A 37 1.54 7.62 -7.51
C TYR A 37 0.28 6.80 -7.79
N THR A 38 0.23 5.61 -7.21
CA THR A 38 -0.95 4.74 -7.20
C THR A 38 -1.29 4.50 -5.74
N SER A 39 -2.54 4.75 -5.33
CA SER A 39 -3.00 4.39 -3.99
C SER A 39 -3.95 3.20 -4.05
N LYS A 40 -3.87 2.31 -3.06
CA LYS A 40 -4.80 1.19 -2.87
C LYS A 40 -5.29 1.19 -1.42
N PRO A 41 -6.56 0.87 -1.16
CA PRO A 41 -7.07 0.76 0.20
C PRO A 41 -6.36 -0.38 0.94
N VAL A 42 -6.05 -0.18 2.22
CA VAL A 42 -5.43 -1.21 3.07
C VAL A 42 -6.32 -2.44 3.22
N GLU A 43 -7.64 -2.28 3.06
CA GLU A 43 -8.64 -3.35 3.10
C GLU A 43 -8.39 -4.42 2.04
N ASP A 44 -7.93 -4.04 0.84
CA ASP A 44 -7.54 -4.95 -0.26
C ASP A 44 -6.41 -5.91 0.16
N TYR A 45 -5.63 -5.51 1.17
CA TYR A 45 -4.53 -6.29 1.73
C TYR A 45 -4.88 -6.95 3.07
N GLN A 46 -5.99 -6.55 3.70
CA GLN A 46 -6.50 -7.13 4.94
C GLN A 46 -7.45 -8.32 4.71
N ASP A 47 -7.73 -8.70 3.45
CA ASP A 47 -8.53 -9.90 3.10
C ASP A 47 -7.77 -11.24 3.33
N GLN A 48 -7.04 -11.33 4.44
CA GLN A 48 -6.93 -12.59 5.18
C GLN A 48 -7.64 -12.38 6.52
N PRO A 49 -8.64 -13.21 6.83
CA PRO A 49 -9.70 -12.85 7.76
C PRO A 49 -9.17 -12.72 9.18
N GLU A 50 -9.05 -11.50 9.68
CA GLU A 50 -9.10 -11.27 11.11
C GLU A 50 -9.95 -10.02 11.36
N SER A 51 -11.24 -10.31 11.58
CA SER A 51 -12.29 -9.46 12.12
C SER A 51 -11.83 -8.13 12.71
N ALA A 52 -12.34 -7.04 12.12
CA ALA A 52 -12.87 -5.90 12.86
C ALA A 52 -12.07 -5.48 14.10
N ALA A 53 -10.85 -4.98 13.92
CA ALA A 53 -10.18 -4.19 14.94
C ALA A 53 -10.23 -2.72 14.54
N MET A 54 -11.09 -2.00 15.25
CA MET A 54 -11.17 -0.55 15.33
C MET A 54 -9.79 0.12 15.33
N ALA A 55 -9.79 1.32 14.73
CA ALA A 55 -8.85 2.41 14.98
C ALA A 55 -7.44 2.27 14.38
N ALA A 56 -7.20 3.09 13.36
CA ALA A 56 -6.07 4.02 13.29
C ALA A 56 -4.69 3.51 13.77
N PRO A 57 -3.79 3.09 12.85
CA PRO A 57 -2.37 2.97 13.19
C PRO A 57 -1.44 3.88 12.35
N PRO A 58 -0.28 4.25 12.92
CA PRO A 58 0.55 5.39 12.52
C PRO A 58 1.30 5.21 11.19
N LEU A 59 1.58 6.35 10.55
CA LEU A 59 2.50 6.55 9.43
C LEU A 59 3.91 5.96 9.71
N GLU A 60 4.08 4.65 9.50
CA GLU A 60 5.38 3.99 9.46
C GLU A 60 5.93 4.03 8.03
N LYS A 61 6.92 4.89 7.82
CA LYS A 61 7.76 4.91 6.62
C LYS A 61 8.73 3.74 6.66
N CYS A 62 8.87 3.03 5.55
CA CYS A 62 9.95 2.05 5.38
C CYS A 62 11.29 2.80 5.26
N ASP A 63 12.19 2.56 6.22
CA ASP A 63 13.63 2.89 6.15
C ASP A 63 14.38 1.80 5.35
#